data_AF-A0A350FZP8-F1
#
_entry.id   AF-A0A350FZP8-F1
#
_cell.length_a   1.000
_cell.length_b   1.000
_cell.length_c   1.000
_cell.angle_alpha   90.00
_cell.angle_beta   90.00
_cell.angle_gamma   90.00
#
_symmetry.space_group_name_H-M   'P 1'
#
loop_
_entity.id
_entity.type
_entity.pdbx_description
1 polymer ?
#
loop_
_entity_poly.entity_id
_entity_poly.type
_entity_poly.pdbx_seq_one_letter_code
_entity_poly.pdbx_strand_id
1 'polypeptide(L)'
;MILNSTLDLDELLQQITATATELLDCEASSILLYDEKNPRLYFAAATGSDPQELAKIPVPIENSLAGTIFRTNKPMILNNVEKDPRHYSLVSDQIKLKTKSLLGVPMLIKDRAMGVLEAVNKRDGEFTERDVAILSVTAAHAAIAIDNARLFRQTQQALEKVMETNSIKSNFLSLASHELRTPLGIIIGYATFLQEDSKDETSDHAQQVLTAASQMRSLLDQMNNLTLLQTDEMEMKPHKISIQDVLNFAADEIMYFAARRDLEITYAFGDDPIYVNVDQEKTTLAFVNLLNNAIRFSPEGSQIVIGAIEQGNDVTAWV
;
A
#
# COMPACT_ATOMS: atom_id res chain seq x y z
N MET A 1 0.88 -3.41 11.64
CA MET A 1 1.50 -4.75 11.58
C MET A 1 3.03 -4.62 11.36
N ILE A 2 3.72 -3.75 12.11
CA ILE A 2 5.18 -3.51 11.99
C ILE A 2 5.97 -4.36 13.01
N LEU A 3 5.31 -4.73 14.12
CA LEU A 3 5.93 -5.54 15.18
C LEU A 3 6.28 -6.95 14.71
N ASN A 4 5.42 -7.64 13.95
CA ASN A 4 5.69 -9.04 13.58
C ASN A 4 6.90 -9.19 12.65
N SER A 5 7.00 -8.43 11.56
CA SER A 5 8.06 -8.64 10.55
C SER A 5 9.48 -8.31 11.02
N THR A 6 9.62 -7.44 12.02
CA THR A 6 10.94 -7.17 12.66
C THR A 6 11.27 -8.25 13.67
N LEU A 7 10.28 -8.69 14.47
CA LEU A 7 10.43 -9.82 15.39
C LEU A 7 10.82 -11.10 14.62
N ASP A 8 10.17 -11.35 13.48
CA ASP A 8 10.41 -12.50 12.62
C ASP A 8 11.86 -12.53 12.08
N LEU A 9 12.44 -11.37 11.78
CA LEU A 9 13.83 -11.28 11.33
C LEU A 9 14.81 -11.56 12.47
N ASP A 10 14.60 -10.94 13.64
CA ASP A 10 15.50 -11.12 14.78
C ASP A 10 15.49 -12.59 15.27
N GLU A 11 14.32 -13.23 15.31
CA GLU A 11 14.17 -14.65 15.62
C GLU A 11 14.88 -15.54 14.59
N LEU A 12 14.72 -15.25 13.31
CA LEU A 12 15.37 -16.00 12.23
C LEU A 12 16.90 -15.88 12.30
N LEU A 13 17.44 -14.67 12.54
CA LEU A 13 18.88 -14.47 12.69
C LEU A 13 19.43 -15.23 13.90
N GLN A 14 18.68 -15.29 15.00
CA GLN A 14 19.07 -16.11 16.15
C GLN A 14 19.01 -17.61 15.89
N GLN A 15 18.04 -18.07 15.10
CA GLN A 15 18.00 -19.47 14.70
C GLN A 15 19.19 -19.84 13.80
N ILE A 16 19.61 -18.93 12.93
CA ILE A 16 20.78 -19.11 12.06
C ILE A 16 22.08 -19.19 12.88
N THR A 17 22.29 -18.29 13.84
CA THR A 17 23.48 -18.34 14.71
C THR A 17 23.49 -19.62 15.57
N ALA A 18 22.35 -20.04 16.11
CA ALA A 18 22.24 -21.31 16.84
C ALA A 18 22.60 -22.52 15.95
N THR A 19 22.05 -22.56 14.74
CA THR A 19 22.35 -23.62 13.76
C THR A 19 23.83 -23.63 13.37
N ALA A 20 24.44 -22.47 13.16
CA ALA A 20 25.87 -22.35 12.86
C ALA A 20 26.73 -22.89 14.03
N THR A 21 26.38 -22.54 15.27
CA THR A 21 27.07 -23.02 16.46
C THR A 21 27.02 -24.55 16.58
N GLU A 22 25.87 -25.15 16.31
CA GLU A 22 25.70 -26.61 16.35
C GLU A 22 26.47 -27.31 15.21
N LEU A 23 26.31 -26.85 13.97
CA LEU A 23 26.93 -27.47 12.80
C LEU A 23 28.46 -27.42 12.85
N LEU A 24 29.01 -26.34 13.42
CA LEU A 24 30.45 -26.14 13.54
C LEU A 24 31.02 -26.56 14.89
N ASP A 25 30.24 -27.08 15.83
CA ASP A 25 30.71 -27.47 17.17
C ASP A 25 31.64 -26.41 17.81
N CYS A 26 31.13 -25.17 17.91
CA CYS A 26 31.88 -24.04 18.46
C CYS A 26 31.23 -23.49 19.74
N GLU A 27 31.91 -22.57 20.41
CA GLU A 27 31.41 -22.00 21.67
C GLU A 27 30.28 -21.00 21.41
N ALA A 28 30.43 -20.18 20.36
CA ALA A 28 29.43 -19.21 19.97
C ALA A 28 29.49 -18.89 18.47
N SER A 29 28.41 -18.34 17.93
CA SER A 29 28.32 -17.73 16.61
C SER A 29 27.63 -16.38 16.70
N SER A 30 27.96 -15.48 15.77
CA SER A 30 27.36 -14.16 15.71
C SER A 30 27.19 -13.66 14.27
N ILE A 31 26.18 -12.83 14.07
CA ILE A 31 25.93 -12.11 12.82
C ILE A 31 26.15 -10.63 13.07
N LEU A 32 27.02 -10.02 12.26
CA LEU A 32 27.26 -8.59 12.23
C LEU A 32 26.70 -7.99 10.95
N LEU A 33 25.90 -6.93 11.05
CA LEU A 33 25.34 -6.22 9.90
C LEU A 33 25.97 -4.86 9.71
N TYR A 34 26.03 -4.43 8.45
CA TYR A 34 26.53 -3.11 8.09
C TYR A 34 25.45 -2.03 8.28
N ASP A 35 25.74 -1.02 9.07
CA ASP A 35 24.93 0.19 9.19
C ASP A 35 25.33 1.19 8.10
N GLU A 36 24.44 1.38 7.10
CA GLU A 36 24.65 2.35 6.01
C GLU A 36 24.64 3.81 6.51
N LYS A 37 23.99 4.11 7.65
CA LYS A 37 23.88 5.48 8.19
C LYS A 37 25.10 5.87 9.01
N ASN A 38 25.61 4.94 9.81
CA ASN A 38 26.85 5.11 10.57
C ASN A 38 27.82 4.01 10.13
N PRO A 39 28.81 4.29 9.27
CA PRO A 39 29.67 3.27 8.66
C PRO A 39 30.39 2.38 9.68
N ARG A 40 29.74 1.31 10.12
CA ARG A 40 30.20 0.36 11.14
C ARG A 40 29.46 -0.95 11.01
N LEU A 41 30.03 -1.99 11.58
CA LEU A 41 29.34 -3.25 11.83
C LEU A 41 28.74 -3.22 13.24
N TYR A 42 27.59 -3.86 13.41
CA TYR A 42 26.97 -4.08 14.72
C TYR A 42 26.43 -5.50 14.81
N PHE A 43 26.41 -6.07 16.01
CA PHE A 43 25.84 -7.39 16.25
C PHE A 43 24.33 -7.36 16.09
N ALA A 44 23.80 -8.10 15.13
CA ALA A 44 22.37 -8.29 14.94
C ALA A 44 21.85 -9.56 15.63
N ALA A 45 22.71 -10.59 15.75
CA ALA A 45 22.39 -11.81 16.47
C ALA A 45 23.67 -12.44 17.02
N ALA A 46 23.56 -13.15 18.14
CA ALA A 46 24.66 -13.88 18.75
C ALA A 46 24.14 -14.95 19.71
N THR A 47 24.81 -16.09 19.74
CA THR A 47 24.57 -17.13 20.76
C THR A 47 25.38 -16.84 22.02
N GLY A 48 24.79 -17.08 23.20
CA GLY A 48 25.49 -16.98 24.48
C GLY A 48 25.60 -15.55 25.04
N SER A 49 24.92 -14.57 24.44
CA SER A 49 24.84 -13.19 24.91
C SER A 49 23.54 -12.54 24.42
N ASP A 50 23.09 -11.47 25.09
CA ASP A 50 21.93 -10.70 24.66
C ASP A 50 22.28 -9.88 23.40
N PRO A 51 21.62 -10.11 22.24
CA PRO A 51 21.85 -9.35 21.03
C PRO A 51 21.63 -7.85 21.20
N GLN A 52 20.73 -7.41 22.07
CA GLN A 52 20.43 -5.98 22.25
C GLN A 52 21.55 -5.22 22.95
N GLU A 53 22.24 -5.85 23.90
CA GLU A 53 23.41 -5.28 24.54
C GLU A 53 24.61 -5.29 23.59
N LEU A 54 24.76 -6.37 22.81
CA LEU A 54 25.81 -6.50 21.80
C LEU A 54 25.67 -5.50 20.65
N ALA A 55 24.45 -5.19 20.23
CA ALA A 55 24.18 -4.21 19.17
C ALA A 55 24.69 -2.80 19.50
N LYS A 56 24.88 -2.48 20.80
CA LYS A 56 25.43 -1.19 21.26
C LYS A 56 26.94 -1.09 21.03
N ILE A 57 27.62 -2.20 20.78
CA ILE A 57 29.06 -2.26 20.58
C ILE A 57 29.38 -1.99 19.11
N PRO A 58 29.93 -0.82 18.76
CA PRO A 58 30.34 -0.58 17.39
C PRO A 58 31.56 -1.43 17.06
N VAL A 59 31.49 -2.17 15.96
CA VAL A 59 32.65 -2.85 15.37
C VAL A 59 33.12 -2.01 14.18
N PRO A 60 34.30 -1.36 14.28
CA PRO A 60 34.81 -0.54 13.18
C PRO A 60 35.02 -1.37 11.92
N ILE A 61 34.80 -0.78 10.74
CA ILE A 61 35.17 -1.44 9.48
C ILE A 61 36.69 -1.56 9.42
N GLU A 62 37.41 -0.46 9.67
CA GLU A 62 38.87 -0.44 9.70
C GLU A 62 39.44 -1.11 10.96
N ASN A 63 40.56 -1.80 10.81
CA ASN A 63 41.30 -2.43 11.92
C ASN A 63 40.50 -3.45 12.76
N SER A 64 39.49 -4.11 12.17
CA SER A 64 38.81 -5.25 12.78
C SER A 64 38.83 -6.49 11.88
N LEU A 65 38.74 -7.68 12.49
CA LEU A 65 38.63 -8.95 11.76
C LEU A 65 37.34 -8.99 10.91
N ALA A 66 36.19 -8.70 11.53
CA ALA A 66 34.89 -8.63 10.86
C ALA A 66 34.91 -7.62 9.70
N GLY A 67 35.45 -6.42 9.93
CA GLY A 67 35.56 -5.39 8.90
C GLY A 67 36.50 -5.78 7.76
N THR A 68 37.55 -6.57 8.04
CA THR A 68 38.40 -7.13 6.98
C THR A 68 37.63 -8.12 6.10
N ILE A 69 36.88 -9.05 6.71
CA ILE A 69 36.03 -10.01 5.97
C ILE A 69 35.00 -9.26 5.12
N PHE A 70 34.34 -8.27 5.72
CA PHE A 70 33.36 -7.42 5.05
C PHE A 70 33.94 -6.68 3.83
N ARG A 71 35.10 -6.02 3.98
CA ARG A 71 35.71 -5.26 2.87
C ARG A 71 36.27 -6.15 1.76
N THR A 72 36.84 -7.29 2.14
CA THR A 72 37.54 -8.17 1.17
C THR A 72 36.59 -9.12 0.46
N ASN A 73 35.34 -9.26 0.94
CA ASN A 73 34.38 -10.28 0.49
C ASN A 73 34.98 -11.70 0.52
N LYS A 74 35.90 -11.98 1.46
CA LYS A 74 36.61 -13.25 1.56
C LYS A 74 36.50 -13.84 2.96
N PRO A 75 36.36 -15.17 3.07
CA PRO A 75 36.37 -15.86 4.35
C PRO A 75 37.75 -15.75 5.00
N MET A 76 37.80 -15.92 6.31
CA MET A 76 39.03 -15.87 7.09
C MET A 76 38.98 -16.85 8.27
N ILE A 77 40.04 -17.66 8.41
CA ILE A 77 40.27 -18.54 9.55
C ILE A 77 41.42 -17.96 10.39
N LEU A 78 41.22 -17.87 11.70
CA LEU A 78 42.25 -17.61 12.69
C LEU A 78 42.13 -18.62 13.82
N ASN A 79 43.02 -19.62 13.85
CA ASN A 79 43.06 -20.58 14.96
C ASN A 79 43.78 -20.03 16.21
N ASN A 80 44.42 -18.86 16.10
CA ASN A 80 44.98 -18.12 17.23
C ASN A 80 44.77 -16.61 17.04
N VAL A 81 43.73 -16.08 17.66
CA VAL A 81 43.30 -14.69 17.49
C VAL A 81 44.11 -13.71 18.36
N GLU A 82 44.66 -14.14 19.50
CA GLU A 82 45.35 -13.26 20.46
C GLU A 82 46.57 -12.53 19.88
N LYS A 83 47.14 -13.06 18.80
CA LYS A 83 48.33 -12.50 18.14
C LYS A 83 47.99 -11.55 16.99
N ASP A 84 46.72 -11.43 16.60
CA ASP A 84 46.32 -10.60 15.47
C ASP A 84 46.04 -9.15 15.92
N PRO A 85 46.71 -8.14 15.35
CA PRO A 85 46.53 -6.74 15.73
C PRO A 85 45.12 -6.19 15.38
N ARG A 86 44.34 -6.90 14.56
CA ARG A 86 42.95 -6.56 14.20
C ARG A 86 41.94 -7.18 15.17
N HIS A 87 42.40 -7.94 16.17
CA HIS A 87 41.52 -8.46 17.21
C HIS A 87 40.97 -7.31 18.05
N TYR A 88 39.66 -7.09 17.94
CA TYR A 88 38.97 -6.03 18.67
C TYR A 88 38.55 -6.53 20.05
N SER A 89 39.45 -6.43 21.03
CA SER A 89 39.29 -7.02 22.37
C SER A 89 38.14 -6.43 23.21
N LEU A 90 37.64 -5.24 22.85
CA LEU A 90 36.53 -4.56 23.54
C LEU A 90 35.25 -5.42 23.60
N VAL A 91 35.03 -6.28 22.61
CA VAL A 91 33.90 -7.22 22.60
C VAL A 91 34.11 -8.27 23.69
N SER A 92 35.29 -8.91 23.73
CA SER A 92 35.65 -9.96 24.70
C SER A 92 35.51 -9.51 26.16
N ASP A 93 35.83 -8.24 26.46
CA ASP A 93 35.75 -7.66 27.80
C ASP A 93 34.30 -7.46 28.28
N GLN A 94 33.36 -7.21 27.36
CA GLN A 94 31.95 -6.97 27.68
C GLN A 94 31.11 -8.26 27.75
N ILE A 95 31.43 -9.28 26.94
CA ILE A 95 30.66 -10.54 26.89
C ILE A 95 31.26 -11.68 27.71
N LYS A 96 32.39 -11.46 28.39
CA LYS A 96 33.12 -12.49 29.16
C LYS A 96 33.49 -13.75 28.33
N LEU A 97 33.50 -13.64 27.00
CA LEU A 97 33.92 -14.69 26.08
C LEU A 97 35.30 -14.33 25.54
N LYS A 98 36.32 -15.09 25.95
CA LYS A 98 37.67 -14.90 25.44
C LYS A 98 37.79 -15.57 24.07
N THR A 99 37.94 -14.78 23.01
CA THR A 99 38.12 -15.29 21.64
C THR A 99 39.52 -15.90 21.46
N LYS A 100 39.59 -17.22 21.27
CA LYS A 100 40.81 -18.00 21.02
C LYS A 100 40.97 -18.31 19.53
N SER A 101 39.90 -18.77 18.89
CA SER A 101 39.82 -19.03 17.46
C SER A 101 38.58 -18.40 16.85
N LEU A 102 38.67 -18.00 15.58
CA LEU A 102 37.60 -17.35 14.84
C LEU A 102 37.59 -17.83 13.39
N LEU A 103 36.42 -18.19 12.91
CA LEU A 103 36.12 -18.35 11.49
C LEU A 103 35.04 -17.35 11.13
N GLY A 104 35.29 -16.50 10.15
CA GLY A 104 34.30 -15.54 9.66
C GLY A 104 34.14 -15.60 8.15
N VAL A 105 32.90 -15.45 7.68
CA VAL A 105 32.54 -15.47 6.26
C VAL A 105 31.64 -14.27 5.92
N PRO A 106 31.77 -13.68 4.73
CA PRO A 106 30.90 -12.58 4.32
C PRO A 106 29.49 -13.09 3.99
N MET A 107 28.48 -12.31 4.33
CA MET A 107 27.10 -12.53 3.89
C MET A 107 26.85 -11.73 2.62
N LEU A 108 26.92 -12.40 1.47
CA LEU A 108 26.87 -11.76 0.16
C LEU A 108 25.47 -11.78 -0.45
N ILE A 109 25.07 -10.65 -1.04
CA ILE A 109 23.97 -10.56 -1.99
C ILE A 109 24.55 -9.99 -3.29
N LYS A 110 24.50 -10.80 -4.36
CA LYS A 110 25.24 -10.53 -5.60
C LYS A 110 26.72 -10.32 -5.26
N ASP A 111 27.26 -9.13 -5.54
CA ASP A 111 28.67 -8.78 -5.30
C ASP A 111 28.90 -7.92 -4.05
N ARG A 112 27.86 -7.70 -3.22
CA ARG A 112 27.93 -6.81 -2.05
C ARG A 112 27.77 -7.61 -0.75
N ALA A 113 28.69 -7.42 0.19
CA ALA A 113 28.51 -7.90 1.56
C ALA A 113 27.48 -7.02 2.29
N MET A 114 26.51 -7.68 2.90
CA MET A 114 25.52 -7.08 3.81
C MET A 114 26.02 -7.12 5.28
N GLY A 115 26.95 -8.02 5.57
CA GLY A 115 27.47 -8.27 6.90
C GLY A 115 28.43 -9.45 6.93
N VAL A 116 28.69 -9.96 8.13
CA VAL A 116 29.60 -11.08 8.42
C VAL A 116 28.91 -12.07 9.35
N LEU A 117 29.09 -13.36 9.09
CA LEU A 117 28.73 -14.44 10.01
C LEU A 117 30.03 -15.02 10.59
N GLU A 118 30.11 -15.09 11.91
CA GLU A 118 31.30 -15.55 12.63
C GLU A 118 30.98 -16.78 13.49
N ALA A 119 31.93 -17.70 13.59
CA ALA A 119 31.98 -18.80 14.53
C ALA A 119 33.24 -18.65 15.40
N VAL A 120 33.06 -18.81 16.71
CA VAL A 120 34.07 -18.48 17.73
C VAL A 120 34.35 -19.70 18.58
N ASN A 121 35.64 -19.94 18.85
CA ASN A 121 36.14 -21.01 19.71
C ASN A 121 35.61 -22.39 19.33
N LYS A 122 36.17 -22.98 18.26
CA LYS A 122 35.98 -24.40 17.93
C LYS A 122 36.24 -25.27 19.18
N ARG A 123 35.33 -26.18 19.52
CA ARG A 123 35.43 -27.02 20.73
C ARG A 123 36.41 -28.16 20.53
N ASP A 124 36.34 -28.83 19.38
CA ASP A 124 37.26 -29.89 18.99
C ASP A 124 38.11 -29.48 17.78
N GLY A 125 39.43 -29.43 17.97
CA GLY A 125 40.40 -29.11 16.94
C GLY A 125 40.42 -27.64 16.49
N GLU A 126 40.77 -27.44 15.22
CA GLU A 126 40.94 -26.16 14.57
C GLU A 126 39.87 -25.95 13.48
N PHE A 127 39.55 -24.69 13.16
CA PHE A 127 38.70 -24.41 12.00
C PHE A 127 39.45 -24.77 10.71
N THR A 128 38.72 -25.38 9.78
CA THR A 128 39.23 -25.88 8.50
C THR A 128 38.49 -25.25 7.32
N GLU A 129 39.00 -25.46 6.11
CA GLU A 129 38.29 -25.08 4.86
C GLU A 129 36.93 -25.77 4.71
N ARG A 130 36.74 -26.94 5.34
CA ARG A 130 35.43 -27.59 5.40
C ARG A 130 34.45 -26.79 6.25
N ASP A 131 34.89 -26.25 7.38
CA ASP A 131 34.08 -25.38 8.22
C ASP A 131 33.73 -24.08 7.49
N VAL A 132 34.67 -23.52 6.70
CA VAL A 132 34.41 -22.37 5.82
C VAL A 132 33.27 -22.67 4.85
N ALA A 133 33.29 -23.83 4.19
CA ALA A 133 32.24 -24.21 3.24
C ALA A 133 30.87 -24.31 3.93
N ILE A 134 30.81 -24.93 5.11
CA ILE A 134 29.57 -25.04 5.90
C ILE A 134 29.07 -23.65 6.29
N LEU A 135 29.93 -22.82 6.89
CA LEU A 135 29.52 -21.49 7.36
C LEU A 135 29.14 -20.58 6.19
N SER A 136 29.79 -20.70 5.04
CA SER A 136 29.47 -19.90 3.85
C SER A 136 28.07 -20.21 3.30
N VAL A 137 27.64 -21.48 3.32
CA VAL A 137 26.27 -21.84 2.93
C VAL A 137 25.26 -21.24 3.90
N THR A 138 25.53 -21.34 5.20
CA THR A 138 24.68 -20.72 6.24
C THR A 138 24.62 -19.20 6.08
N ALA A 139 25.75 -18.55 5.77
CA ALA A 139 25.83 -17.12 5.53
C ALA A 139 25.05 -16.68 4.28
N ALA A 140 25.05 -17.49 3.21
CA ALA A 140 24.26 -17.22 2.01
C ALA A 140 22.75 -17.25 2.32
N HIS A 141 22.29 -18.23 3.12
CA HIS A 141 20.89 -18.27 3.57
C HIS A 141 20.53 -17.05 4.43
N ALA A 142 21.41 -16.66 5.35
CA ALA A 142 21.23 -15.46 6.17
C ALA A 142 21.12 -14.20 5.32
N ALA A 143 22.01 -14.04 4.34
CA ALA A 143 22.02 -12.90 3.44
C ALA A 143 20.68 -12.77 2.69
N ILE A 144 20.15 -13.88 2.14
CA ILE A 144 18.88 -13.91 1.41
C ILE A 144 17.71 -13.53 2.32
N ALA A 145 17.66 -14.10 3.52
CA ALA A 145 16.62 -13.80 4.51
C ALA A 145 16.58 -12.30 4.87
N ILE A 146 17.75 -11.71 5.11
CA ILE A 146 17.88 -10.29 5.44
C ILE A 146 17.45 -9.41 4.27
N ASP A 147 17.85 -9.75 3.04
CA ASP A 147 17.48 -9.00 1.84
C ASP A 147 15.96 -9.05 1.61
N ASN A 148 15.35 -10.23 1.75
CA ASN A 148 13.90 -10.41 1.66
C ASN A 148 13.17 -9.58 2.72
N ALA A 149 13.62 -9.60 3.98
CA ALA A 149 13.01 -8.82 5.04
C ALA A 149 13.17 -7.30 4.82
N ARG A 150 14.29 -6.86 4.21
CA ARG A 150 14.50 -5.46 3.81
C ARG A 150 13.53 -5.06 2.69
N LEU A 151 13.44 -5.86 1.63
CA LEU A 151 12.56 -5.62 0.49
C LEU A 151 11.08 -5.61 0.90
N PHE A 152 10.68 -6.54 1.77
CA PHE A 152 9.34 -6.59 2.31
C PHE A 152 8.99 -5.32 3.09
N ARG A 153 9.89 -4.87 4.01
CA ARG A 153 9.70 -3.62 4.76
C ARG A 153 9.61 -2.39 3.86
N GLN A 154 10.44 -2.31 2.82
CA GLN A 154 10.38 -1.21 1.85
C GLN A 154 9.04 -1.18 1.09
N THR A 155 8.56 -2.35 0.67
CA THR A 155 7.29 -2.49 -0.03
C THR A 155 6.12 -2.08 0.87
N GLN A 156 6.13 -2.51 2.14
CA GLN A 156 5.11 -2.16 3.11
C GLN A 156 5.07 -0.64 3.39
N GLN A 157 6.23 -0.01 3.58
CA GLN A 157 6.32 1.45 3.76
C GLN A 157 5.82 2.22 2.54
N ALA A 158 6.13 1.74 1.33
CA ALA A 158 5.63 2.34 0.10
C ALA A 158 4.10 2.23 0.02
N LEU A 159 3.54 1.08 0.38
CA LEU A 159 2.09 0.88 0.41
C LEU A 159 1.40 1.80 1.41
N GLU A 160 1.92 1.89 2.65
CA GLU A 160 1.39 2.79 3.68
C GLU A 160 1.37 4.25 3.20
N LYS A 161 2.45 4.70 2.55
CA LYS A 161 2.54 6.05 1.99
C LYS A 161 1.55 6.29 0.85
N VAL A 162 1.32 5.30 0.00
CA VAL A 162 0.30 5.39 -1.07
C VAL A 162 -1.10 5.48 -0.47
N MET A 163 -1.40 4.66 0.54
CA MET A 163 -2.68 4.70 1.24
C MET A 163 -2.93 6.06 1.92
N GLU A 164 -1.93 6.61 2.61
CA GLU A 164 -1.99 7.95 3.21
C GLU A 164 -2.23 9.04 2.15
N THR A 165 -1.51 8.97 1.03
CA THR A 165 -1.68 9.94 -0.07
C THR A 165 -3.09 9.87 -0.66
N ASN A 166 -3.61 8.65 -0.83
CA ASN A 166 -4.97 8.45 -1.34
C ASN A 166 -6.03 8.95 -0.36
N SER A 167 -5.89 8.71 0.94
CA SER A 167 -6.86 9.18 1.93
C SER A 167 -6.89 10.70 2.03
N ILE A 168 -5.73 11.36 2.00
CA ILE A 168 -5.62 12.83 1.96
C ILE A 168 -6.30 13.38 0.71
N LYS A 169 -6.06 12.77 -0.46
CA LYS A 169 -6.68 13.18 -1.73
C LYS A 169 -8.21 13.04 -1.66
N SER A 170 -8.72 11.90 -1.22
CA SER A 170 -10.16 11.65 -1.11
C SER A 170 -10.84 12.62 -0.13
N ASN A 171 -10.25 12.82 1.06
CA ASN A 171 -10.79 13.76 2.05
C ASN A 171 -10.82 15.19 1.52
N PHE A 172 -9.75 15.64 0.85
CA PHE A 172 -9.70 16.96 0.24
C PHE A 172 -10.80 17.15 -0.82
N LEU A 173 -11.00 16.16 -1.69
CA LEU A 173 -12.03 16.21 -2.74
C LEU A 173 -13.44 16.28 -2.15
N SER A 174 -13.72 15.47 -1.12
CA SER A 174 -15.01 15.46 -0.44
C SER A 174 -15.32 16.81 0.24
N LEU A 175 -14.36 17.34 1.01
CA LEU A 175 -14.50 18.63 1.69
C LEU A 175 -14.66 19.80 0.70
N ALA A 176 -13.80 19.86 -0.33
CA ALA A 176 -13.89 20.90 -1.34
C ALA A 176 -15.23 20.86 -2.08
N SER A 177 -15.74 19.66 -2.39
CA SER A 177 -17.03 19.50 -3.06
C SER A 177 -18.19 20.01 -2.20
N HIS A 178 -18.18 19.70 -0.90
CA HIS A 178 -19.20 20.16 0.03
C HIS A 178 -19.17 21.69 0.22
N GLU A 179 -17.98 22.26 0.47
CA GLU A 179 -17.80 23.70 0.70
C GLU A 179 -18.14 24.54 -0.54
N LEU A 180 -17.90 24.04 -1.76
CA LEU A 180 -18.22 24.74 -2.99
C LEU A 180 -19.72 24.66 -3.36
N ARG A 181 -20.45 23.63 -2.90
CA ARG A 181 -21.88 23.46 -3.20
C ARG A 181 -22.73 24.61 -2.65
N THR A 182 -22.41 25.08 -1.43
CA THR A 182 -23.15 26.15 -0.74
C THR A 182 -23.08 27.51 -1.45
N PRO A 183 -21.89 28.10 -1.74
CA PRO A 183 -21.81 29.37 -2.45
C PRO A 183 -22.34 29.27 -3.89
N LEU A 184 -22.19 28.10 -4.52
CA LEU A 184 -22.75 27.87 -5.85
C LEU A 184 -24.28 27.87 -5.85
N GLY A 185 -24.90 27.31 -4.80
CA GLY A 185 -26.35 27.41 -4.59
C GLY A 185 -26.83 28.85 -4.49
N ILE A 186 -26.07 29.72 -3.82
CA ILE A 186 -26.37 31.16 -3.71
C ILE A 186 -26.24 31.84 -5.08
N ILE A 187 -25.18 31.56 -5.83
CA ILE A 187 -24.97 32.10 -7.19
C ILE A 187 -26.12 31.69 -8.11
N ILE A 188 -26.49 30.41 -8.08
CA ILE A 188 -27.64 29.90 -8.86
C ILE A 188 -28.92 30.64 -8.45
N GLY A 189 -29.20 30.75 -7.15
CA GLY A 189 -30.39 31.43 -6.65
C GLY A 189 -30.50 32.89 -7.14
N TYR A 190 -29.45 33.69 -6.96
CA TYR A 190 -29.44 35.09 -7.43
C TYR A 190 -29.53 35.21 -8.95
N ALA A 191 -28.86 34.33 -9.69
CA ALA A 191 -28.91 34.35 -11.15
C ALA A 191 -30.31 33.96 -11.65
N THR A 192 -31.01 33.02 -11.00
CA THR A 192 -32.42 32.70 -11.31
C THR A 192 -33.32 33.91 -11.09
N PHE A 193 -33.18 34.61 -9.96
CA PHE A 193 -33.95 35.83 -9.68
C PHE A 193 -33.70 36.91 -10.74
N LEU A 194 -32.44 37.15 -11.10
CA LEU A 194 -32.10 38.14 -12.14
C LEU A 194 -32.67 37.75 -13.52
N GLN A 195 -32.70 36.47 -13.84
CA GLN A 195 -33.27 35.98 -15.09
C GLN A 195 -34.79 36.21 -15.16
N GLU A 196 -35.51 35.95 -14.06
CA GLU A 196 -36.97 36.10 -14.00
C GLU A 196 -37.43 37.57 -13.98
N ASP A 197 -36.65 38.46 -13.34
CA ASP A 197 -37.04 39.85 -13.07
C ASP A 197 -36.62 40.83 -14.19
N SER A 198 -35.82 40.38 -15.17
CA SER A 198 -35.32 41.22 -16.26
C SER A 198 -35.65 40.67 -17.64
N LYS A 199 -35.96 41.56 -18.60
CA LYS A 199 -36.35 41.20 -19.99
C LYS A 199 -35.32 41.57 -21.07
N ASP A 200 -34.19 42.14 -20.66
CA ASP A 200 -33.15 42.69 -21.55
C ASP A 200 -31.81 41.94 -21.39
N GLU A 201 -30.68 42.53 -21.81
CA GLU A 201 -29.33 41.93 -21.76
C GLU A 201 -28.97 41.30 -20.39
N THR A 202 -29.51 41.83 -19.29
CA THR A 202 -29.30 41.29 -17.93
C THR A 202 -29.83 39.86 -17.77
N SER A 203 -30.90 39.50 -18.49
CA SER A 203 -31.48 38.15 -18.50
C SER A 203 -30.55 37.16 -19.22
N ASP A 204 -29.94 37.59 -20.33
CA ASP A 204 -28.96 36.79 -21.07
C ASP A 204 -27.69 36.54 -20.24
N HIS A 205 -27.21 37.55 -19.52
CA HIS A 205 -26.05 37.40 -18.62
C HIS A 205 -26.38 36.48 -17.42
N ALA A 206 -27.58 36.60 -16.85
CA ALA A 206 -28.04 35.71 -15.79
C ALA A 206 -28.14 34.25 -16.26
N GLN A 207 -28.64 34.01 -17.47
CA GLN A 207 -28.68 32.69 -18.09
C GLN A 207 -27.28 32.09 -18.30
N GLN A 208 -26.28 32.89 -18.67
CA GLN A 208 -24.90 32.44 -18.79
C GLN A 208 -24.31 32.04 -17.43
N VAL A 209 -24.55 32.83 -16.37
CA VAL A 209 -24.13 32.51 -15.00
C VAL A 209 -24.79 31.22 -14.52
N LEU A 210 -26.09 31.05 -14.76
CA LEU A 210 -26.82 29.81 -14.41
C LEU A 210 -26.26 28.59 -15.12
N THR A 211 -25.92 28.73 -16.39
CA THR A 211 -25.34 27.63 -17.19
C THR A 211 -23.98 27.23 -16.64
N ALA A 212 -23.09 28.20 -16.38
CA ALA A 212 -21.77 27.94 -15.82
C ALA A 212 -21.84 27.36 -14.40
N ALA A 213 -22.71 27.89 -13.54
CA ALA A 213 -22.89 27.41 -12.18
C ALA A 213 -23.49 26.00 -12.15
N SER A 214 -24.46 25.69 -13.01
CA SER A 214 -25.03 24.34 -13.10
C SER A 214 -24.01 23.31 -13.59
N GLN A 215 -23.15 23.69 -14.55
CA GLN A 215 -22.02 22.85 -14.98
C GLN A 215 -21.04 22.59 -13.83
N MET A 216 -20.69 23.62 -13.05
CA MET A 216 -19.82 23.46 -11.90
C MET A 216 -20.45 22.55 -10.84
N ARG A 217 -21.76 22.64 -10.60
CA ARG A 217 -22.48 21.77 -9.66
C ARG A 217 -22.37 20.32 -10.08
N SER A 218 -22.61 20.05 -11.35
CA SER A 218 -22.49 18.71 -11.94
C SER A 218 -21.08 18.14 -11.80
N LEU A 219 -20.04 18.95 -12.04
CA LEU A 219 -18.64 18.52 -11.85
C LEU A 219 -18.33 18.17 -10.39
N LEU A 220 -18.81 18.97 -9.43
CA LEU A 220 -18.62 18.70 -8.00
C LEU A 220 -19.31 17.41 -7.57
N ASP A 221 -20.54 17.17 -8.05
CA ASP A 221 -21.26 15.94 -7.74
C ASP A 221 -20.57 14.71 -8.37
N GLN A 222 -20.04 14.83 -9.59
CA GLN A 222 -19.22 13.77 -10.21
C GLN A 222 -17.92 13.51 -9.44
N MET A 223 -17.23 14.56 -8.98
CA MET A 223 -16.01 14.43 -8.16
C MET A 223 -16.29 13.73 -6.84
N ASN A 224 -17.41 14.05 -6.19
CA ASN A 224 -17.82 13.39 -4.96
C ASN A 224 -18.16 11.90 -5.19
N ASN A 225 -18.89 11.58 -6.25
CA ASN A 225 -19.24 10.21 -6.61
C ASN A 225 -17.99 9.36 -6.93
N LEU A 226 -17.00 9.93 -7.63
CA LEU A 226 -15.71 9.27 -7.86
C LEU A 226 -14.94 9.00 -6.57
N THR A 227 -15.03 9.90 -5.60
CA THR A 227 -14.40 9.73 -4.29
C THR A 227 -15.05 8.58 -3.50
N LEU A 228 -16.38 8.45 -3.59
CA LEU A 228 -17.13 7.32 -3.01
C LEU A 228 -16.78 5.97 -3.67
N LEU A 229 -16.45 5.96 -4.97
CA LEU A 229 -16.05 4.74 -5.70
C LEU A 229 -14.59 4.31 -5.47
N GLN A 230 -13.68 5.26 -5.24
CA GLN A 230 -12.25 4.97 -5.05
C GLN A 230 -11.89 4.52 -3.63
N THR A 231 -12.78 4.78 -2.68
CA THR A 231 -12.63 4.31 -1.31
C THR A 231 -13.30 2.94 -1.24
N ASP A 232 -12.62 1.93 -0.70
CA ASP A 232 -13.18 0.56 -0.48
C ASP A 232 -14.38 0.56 0.52
N GLU A 233 -14.85 1.74 0.92
CA GLU A 233 -15.94 2.05 1.84
C GLU A 233 -17.29 2.28 1.14
N MET A 234 -17.44 1.88 -0.12
CA MET A 234 -18.75 1.97 -0.77
C MET A 234 -19.67 0.86 -0.20
N GLU A 235 -20.12 1.04 1.04
CA GLU A 235 -21.07 0.15 1.70
C GLU A 235 -22.38 0.16 0.89
N MET A 236 -22.61 -0.94 0.19
CA MET A 236 -23.88 -1.23 -0.44
C MET A 236 -24.87 -1.57 0.66
N LYS A 237 -26.04 -0.91 0.65
CA LYS A 237 -27.16 -1.24 1.52
C LYS A 237 -28.25 -1.91 0.69
N PRO A 238 -28.07 -3.18 0.30
CA PRO A 238 -29.01 -3.86 -0.58
C PRO A 238 -30.34 -4.09 0.13
N HIS A 239 -31.42 -3.73 -0.56
CA HIS A 239 -32.78 -4.00 -0.13
C HIS A 239 -33.52 -4.69 -1.28
N LYS A 240 -34.47 -5.56 -0.93
CA LYS A 240 -35.37 -6.16 -1.90
C LYS A 240 -36.34 -5.09 -2.41
N ILE A 241 -36.15 -4.64 -3.64
CA ILE A 241 -36.94 -3.58 -4.28
C ILE A 241 -37.34 -3.98 -5.70
N SER A 242 -38.40 -3.39 -6.23
CA SER A 242 -38.78 -3.55 -7.63
C SER A 242 -37.81 -2.75 -8.51
N ILE A 243 -37.21 -3.39 -9.52
CA ILE A 243 -36.35 -2.65 -10.47
C ILE A 243 -37.16 -1.62 -11.25
N GLN A 244 -38.44 -1.89 -11.52
CA GLN A 244 -39.33 -0.92 -12.17
C GLN A 244 -39.49 0.35 -11.33
N ASP A 245 -39.59 0.24 -10.00
CA ASP A 245 -39.68 1.43 -9.13
C ASP A 245 -38.41 2.28 -9.25
N VAL A 246 -37.23 1.66 -9.25
CA VAL A 246 -35.94 2.34 -9.43
C VAL A 246 -35.87 3.06 -10.78
N LEU A 247 -36.29 2.38 -11.86
CA LEU A 247 -36.29 2.92 -13.21
C LEU A 247 -37.29 4.08 -13.35
N ASN A 248 -38.47 3.97 -12.76
CA ASN A 248 -39.47 5.03 -12.73
C ASN A 248 -38.95 6.27 -11.97
N PHE A 249 -38.35 6.08 -10.78
CA PHE A 249 -37.73 7.18 -10.03
C PHE A 249 -36.64 7.89 -10.85
N ALA A 250 -35.78 7.13 -11.54
CA ALA A 250 -34.73 7.70 -12.38
C ALA A 250 -35.30 8.46 -13.60
N ALA A 251 -36.36 7.93 -14.23
CA ALA A 251 -37.04 8.54 -15.36
C ALA A 251 -37.75 9.86 -14.98
N ASP A 252 -38.40 9.89 -13.81
CA ASP A 252 -39.08 11.08 -13.30
C ASP A 252 -38.12 12.25 -13.08
N GLU A 253 -36.89 12.00 -12.59
CA GLU A 253 -35.88 13.06 -12.40
C GLU A 253 -35.44 13.72 -13.71
N ILE A 254 -35.45 12.97 -14.82
CA ILE A 254 -34.91 13.42 -16.11
C ILE A 254 -35.99 13.80 -17.13
N MET A 255 -37.27 13.55 -16.82
CA MET A 255 -38.42 13.78 -17.70
C MET A 255 -38.51 15.23 -18.21
N TYR A 256 -38.25 16.21 -17.33
CA TYR A 256 -38.23 17.63 -17.70
C TYR A 256 -37.16 17.94 -18.76
N PHE A 257 -35.98 17.32 -18.66
CA PHE A 257 -34.88 17.54 -19.62
C PHE A 257 -35.15 16.86 -20.96
N ALA A 258 -35.77 15.68 -20.95
CA ALA A 258 -36.22 15.00 -22.16
C ALA A 258 -37.26 15.83 -22.93
N ALA A 259 -38.27 16.35 -22.24
CA ALA A 259 -39.32 17.18 -22.84
C ALA A 259 -38.78 18.46 -23.50
N ARG A 260 -37.74 19.09 -22.93
CA ARG A 260 -37.08 20.26 -23.53
C ARG A 260 -36.37 19.98 -24.84
N ARG A 261 -36.03 18.72 -25.13
CA ARG A 261 -35.37 18.29 -26.38
C ARG A 261 -36.31 17.50 -27.30
N ASP A 262 -37.62 17.54 -27.02
CA ASP A 262 -38.64 16.80 -27.77
C ASP A 262 -38.35 15.29 -27.83
N LEU A 263 -37.86 14.72 -26.73
CA LEU A 263 -37.57 13.30 -26.61
C LEU A 263 -38.73 12.59 -25.89
N GLU A 264 -39.14 11.43 -26.42
CA GLU A 264 -40.18 10.60 -25.81
C GLU A 264 -39.55 9.49 -24.96
N ILE A 265 -39.96 9.36 -23.70
CA ILE A 265 -39.54 8.26 -22.82
C ILE A 265 -40.61 7.19 -22.85
N THR A 266 -40.21 5.94 -23.08
CA THR A 266 -41.11 4.80 -23.12
C THR A 266 -40.58 3.63 -22.32
N TYR A 267 -41.50 2.81 -21.83
CA TYR A 267 -41.19 1.70 -20.94
C TYR A 267 -41.37 0.36 -21.66
N ALA A 268 -40.37 -0.51 -21.56
CA ALA A 268 -40.34 -1.85 -22.12
C ALA A 268 -40.29 -2.92 -21.00
N PHE A 269 -41.23 -2.82 -20.07
CA PHE A 269 -41.47 -3.81 -19.01
C PHE A 269 -42.97 -3.86 -18.67
N GLY A 270 -43.43 -4.99 -18.13
CA GLY A 270 -44.82 -5.16 -17.69
C GLY A 270 -45.08 -4.63 -16.28
N ASP A 271 -46.35 -4.65 -15.87
CA ASP A 271 -46.81 -4.21 -14.54
C ASP A 271 -46.39 -5.16 -13.40
N ASP A 272 -46.05 -6.40 -13.71
CA ASP A 272 -45.63 -7.39 -12.71
C ASP A 272 -44.24 -7.02 -12.15
N PRO A 273 -44.10 -6.78 -10.83
CA PRO A 273 -42.86 -6.27 -10.25
C PRO A 273 -41.74 -7.33 -10.29
N ILE A 274 -40.58 -6.94 -10.83
CA ILE A 274 -39.37 -7.76 -10.85
C ILE A 274 -38.49 -7.32 -9.68
N TYR A 275 -38.37 -8.19 -8.67
CA TYR A 275 -37.63 -7.87 -7.46
C TYR A 275 -36.13 -8.15 -7.60
N VAL A 276 -35.33 -7.15 -7.23
CA VAL A 276 -33.86 -7.21 -7.18
C VAL A 276 -33.36 -6.88 -5.78
N ASN A 277 -32.15 -7.32 -5.43
CA ASN A 277 -31.50 -7.01 -4.16
C ASN A 277 -30.36 -6.00 -4.39
N VAL A 278 -30.69 -4.72 -4.41
CA VAL A 278 -29.76 -3.64 -4.74
C VAL A 278 -29.90 -2.45 -3.79
N ASP A 279 -28.91 -1.57 -3.78
CA ASP A 279 -28.97 -0.31 -3.06
C ASP A 279 -29.80 0.69 -3.89
N GLN A 280 -30.98 1.08 -3.40
CA GLN A 280 -31.93 1.90 -4.15
C GLN A 280 -31.30 3.23 -4.61
N GLU A 281 -30.69 3.99 -3.69
CA GLU A 281 -30.13 5.31 -4.00
C GLU A 281 -29.01 5.21 -5.05
N LYS A 282 -28.08 4.26 -4.88
CA LYS A 282 -26.96 4.10 -5.81
C LYS A 282 -27.41 3.57 -7.17
N THR A 283 -28.40 2.68 -7.19
CA THR A 283 -28.93 2.12 -8.44
C THR A 283 -29.71 3.18 -9.22
N THR A 284 -30.55 3.98 -8.55
CA THR A 284 -31.23 5.13 -9.17
C THR A 284 -30.22 6.10 -9.77
N LEU A 285 -29.17 6.45 -9.02
CA LEU A 285 -28.11 7.34 -9.51
C LEU A 285 -27.41 6.79 -10.76
N ALA A 286 -27.17 5.48 -10.83
CA ALA A 286 -26.60 4.85 -12.02
C ALA A 286 -27.50 5.02 -13.25
N PHE A 287 -28.81 4.78 -13.10
CA PHE A 287 -29.78 4.95 -14.20
C PHE A 287 -29.99 6.42 -14.59
N VAL A 288 -30.02 7.35 -13.63
CA VAL A 288 -30.06 8.80 -13.91
C VAL A 288 -28.84 9.22 -14.74
N ASN A 289 -27.65 8.67 -14.47
CA ASN A 289 -26.46 8.95 -15.27
C ASN A 289 -26.57 8.38 -16.69
N LEU A 290 -27.11 7.17 -16.86
CA LEU A 290 -27.35 6.57 -18.18
C LEU A 290 -28.38 7.39 -18.98
N LEU A 291 -29.48 7.78 -18.34
CA LEU A 291 -30.55 8.57 -18.96
C LEU A 291 -30.07 9.97 -19.35
N ASN A 292 -29.28 10.64 -18.51
CA ASN A 292 -28.67 11.92 -18.87
C ASN A 292 -27.75 11.80 -20.09
N ASN A 293 -26.99 10.70 -20.20
CA ASN A 293 -26.20 10.42 -21.39
C ASN A 293 -27.11 10.19 -22.60
N ALA A 294 -28.18 9.40 -22.46
CA ALA A 294 -29.14 9.16 -23.53
C ALA A 294 -29.77 10.47 -24.03
N ILE A 295 -30.24 11.35 -23.15
CA ILE A 295 -30.81 12.66 -23.52
C ILE A 295 -29.77 13.56 -24.22
N ARG A 296 -28.52 13.53 -23.76
CA ARG A 296 -27.46 14.38 -24.30
C ARG A 296 -27.09 14.00 -25.73
N PHE A 297 -26.99 12.69 -26.00
CA PHE A 297 -26.45 12.16 -27.24
C PHE A 297 -27.52 11.67 -28.24
N SER A 298 -28.79 11.61 -27.86
CA SER A 298 -29.88 11.26 -28.77
C SER A 298 -30.31 12.45 -29.63
N PRO A 299 -30.66 12.23 -30.92
CA PRO A 299 -31.23 13.26 -31.79
C PRO A 299 -32.57 13.79 -31.26
N GLU A 300 -32.90 15.06 -31.50
CA GLU A 300 -34.22 15.61 -31.16
C GLU A 300 -35.36 14.87 -31.89
N GLY A 301 -36.50 14.69 -31.22
CA GLY A 301 -37.65 13.93 -31.76
C GLY A 301 -37.50 12.41 -31.68
N SER A 302 -36.43 11.90 -31.05
CA SER A 302 -36.20 10.46 -30.88
C SER A 302 -36.76 9.91 -29.55
N GLN A 303 -36.82 8.59 -29.47
CA GLN A 303 -37.37 7.87 -28.33
C GLN A 303 -36.27 7.23 -27.49
N ILE A 304 -36.36 7.36 -26.16
CA ILE A 304 -35.53 6.66 -25.19
C ILE A 304 -36.38 5.53 -24.60
N VAL A 305 -35.85 4.30 -24.60
CA VAL A 305 -36.58 3.10 -24.18
C VAL A 305 -35.96 2.55 -22.90
N ILE A 306 -36.68 2.64 -21.79
CA ILE A 306 -36.27 2.12 -20.50
C ILE A 306 -36.90 0.74 -20.31
N GLY A 307 -36.09 -0.29 -20.13
CA GLY A 307 -36.57 -1.66 -20.06
C GLY A 307 -35.99 -2.47 -18.91
N ALA A 308 -36.71 -3.51 -18.51
CA ALA A 308 -36.28 -4.51 -17.55
C ALA A 308 -36.85 -5.88 -17.90
N ILE A 309 -36.03 -6.91 -17.84
CA ILE A 309 -36.44 -8.29 -18.06
C ILE A 309 -35.70 -9.25 -17.13
N GLU A 310 -36.41 -10.25 -16.62
CA GLU A 310 -35.83 -11.34 -15.86
C GLU A 310 -35.22 -12.38 -16.82
N GLN A 311 -33.94 -12.71 -16.63
CA GLN A 311 -33.21 -13.73 -17.38
C GLN A 311 -32.64 -14.78 -16.42
N GLY A 312 -33.44 -15.82 -16.14
CA GLY A 312 -33.02 -16.88 -15.22
C GLY A 312 -32.92 -16.37 -13.79
N ASN A 313 -31.70 -16.33 -13.23
CA ASN A 313 -31.44 -15.81 -11.88
C ASN A 313 -31.06 -14.32 -11.86
N ASP A 314 -30.89 -13.70 -13.03
CA ASP A 314 -30.42 -12.33 -13.15
C ASP A 314 -31.53 -11.44 -13.73
N VAL A 315 -31.45 -10.14 -13.47
CA VAL A 315 -32.34 -9.13 -14.04
C VAL A 315 -31.52 -8.21 -14.91
N THR A 316 -31.91 -8.07 -16.17
CA THR A 316 -31.29 -7.13 -17.12
C THR A 316 -32.17 -5.90 -17.22
N ALA A 317 -31.60 -4.73 -16.95
CA ALA A 317 -32.26 -3.43 -17.14
C ALA A 317 -31.40 -2.52 -18.03
N TRP A 318 -32.05 -1.72 -18.89
CA TRP A 318 -31.39 -0.92 -19.91
C TRP A 318 -32.12 0.41 -20.16
N VAL A 319 -31.41 1.32 -20.83
CA VAL A 319 -31.82 2.66 -21.28
C VAL A 319 -31.36 2.85 -22.71
#